data_AF-A0A7V1PVQ4-F1
#
_entry.id   AF-A0A7V1PVQ4-F1
#
_cell.length_a   1.000
_cell.length_b   1.000
_cell.length_c   1.000
_cell.angle_alpha   90.00
_cell.angle_beta   90.00
_cell.angle_gamma   90.00
#
_symmetry.space_group_name_H-M   'P 1'
#
loop_
_entity.id
_entity.type
_entity.pdbx_description
1 polymer ?
#
loop_
_entity_poly.entity_id
_entity_poly.type
_entity_poly.pdbx_seq_one_letter_code
_entity_poly.pdbx_strand_id
1 'polypeptide(L)'
;MALAEELLNILCCPETRQDVRTMTGDELQALNRWITSGDRHYRDGSSIATPVEEALITADGSRCYLVLDGIPVMLIDKVIDLEEGWQSL
;
A
#
# COMPACT_ATOMS: atom_id res chain seq x y z
N MET A 1 14.46 -32.73 -6.86
CA MET A 1 14.40 -31.27 -6.97
C MET A 1 13.06 -30.84 -6.39
N ALA A 2 13.00 -30.68 -5.07
CA ALA A 2 11.82 -30.10 -4.42
C ALA A 2 12.00 -28.58 -4.53
N LEU A 3 11.22 -27.95 -5.39
CA LEU A 3 11.13 -26.50 -5.42
C LEU A 3 10.58 -26.09 -4.04
N ALA A 4 11.45 -25.48 -3.26
CA ALA A 4 11.33 -25.36 -1.81
C ALA A 4 10.02 -24.71 -1.39
N GLU A 5 9.48 -25.21 -0.27
CA GLU A 5 8.38 -24.65 0.52
C GLU A 5 8.62 -23.19 0.99
N GLU A 6 9.78 -22.60 0.67
CA GLU A 6 10.15 -21.18 0.87
C GLU A 6 9.41 -20.17 -0.04
N LEU A 7 8.69 -20.63 -1.06
CA LEU A 7 8.09 -19.74 -2.07
C LEU A 7 6.76 -19.07 -1.67
N LEU A 8 6.17 -19.39 -0.52
CA LEU A 8 4.80 -18.96 -0.18
C LEU A 8 4.64 -18.24 1.17
N ASN A 9 5.72 -17.80 1.83
CA ASN A 9 5.65 -17.30 3.21
C ASN A 9 5.98 -15.81 3.45
N ILE A 10 6.23 -14.97 2.45
CA ILE A 10 6.72 -13.60 2.70
C ILE A 10 6.03 -12.60 1.78
N LEU A 11 4.90 -12.02 2.22
CA LEU A 11 4.35 -10.82 1.58
C LEU A 11 5.45 -9.74 1.60
N CYS A 12 5.93 -9.37 0.43
CA CYS A 12 6.94 -8.34 0.23
C CYS A 12 6.53 -7.46 -0.95
N CYS A 13 7.08 -6.26 -1.03
CA CYS A 13 6.87 -5.34 -2.14
C CYS A 13 7.28 -6.01 -3.46
N PRO A 14 6.40 -6.08 -4.48
CA PRO A 14 6.69 -6.78 -5.74
C PRO A 14 7.85 -6.17 -6.54
N GLU A 15 8.18 -4.90 -6.29
CA GLU A 15 9.22 -4.17 -7.02
C GLU A 15 10.58 -4.19 -6.30
N THR A 16 10.59 -4.02 -4.98
CA THR A 16 11.83 -3.88 -4.19
C THR A 16 12.16 -5.06 -3.30
N ARG A 17 11.23 -6.02 -3.16
CA ARG A 17 11.29 -7.13 -2.19
C ARG A 17 11.45 -6.70 -0.73
N GLN A 18 11.16 -5.43 -0.43
CA GLN A 18 11.11 -4.96 0.95
C GLN A 18 9.92 -5.55 1.70
N ASP A 19 10.05 -5.66 3.01
CA ASP A 19 8.94 -6.05 3.88
C ASP A 19 7.81 -5.02 3.83
N VAL A 20 6.59 -5.55 3.93
CA VAL A 20 5.37 -4.76 4.03
C VAL A 20 4.66 -5.11 5.32
N ARG A 21 3.97 -4.13 5.89
CA ARG A 21 3.13 -4.32 7.09
C ARG A 21 1.77 -3.68 6.89
N THR A 22 0.79 -4.17 7.63
CA THR A 22 -0.52 -3.49 7.69
C THR A 22 -0.36 -2.09 8.31
N MET A 23 -1.06 -1.13 7.73
CA MET A 23 -1.19 0.21 8.30
C MET A 23 -1.98 0.18 9.60
N THR A 24 -1.66 1.07 10.53
CA THR A 24 -2.46 1.26 11.74
C THR A 24 -3.73 2.08 11.46
N GLY A 25 -4.68 2.07 12.38
CA GLY A 25 -5.90 2.87 12.24
C GLY A 25 -5.65 4.37 12.12
N ASP A 26 -4.60 4.90 12.76
CA ASP A 26 -4.20 6.30 12.64
C ASP A 26 -3.60 6.61 11.26
N GLU A 27 -2.77 5.69 10.74
CA GLU A 27 -2.21 5.78 9.39
C GLU A 27 -3.29 5.73 8.31
N LEU A 28 -4.28 4.86 8.45
CA LEU A 28 -5.43 4.78 7.55
C LEU A 28 -6.26 6.07 7.56
N GLN A 29 -6.46 6.67 8.73
CA GLN A 29 -7.15 7.96 8.83
C GLN A 29 -6.36 9.10 8.18
N ALA A 30 -5.04 9.14 8.37
CA ALA A 30 -4.17 10.12 7.71
C ALA A 30 -4.17 9.90 6.18
N LEU A 31 -4.08 8.65 5.72
CA LEU A 31 -4.13 8.29 4.31
C LEU A 31 -5.44 8.72 3.66
N ASN A 32 -6.58 8.43 4.30
CA ASN A 32 -7.89 8.84 3.80
C ASN A 32 -8.03 10.35 3.70
N ARG A 33 -7.55 11.10 4.71
CA ARG A 33 -7.51 12.57 4.67
C ARG A 33 -6.60 13.07 3.55
N TRP A 34 -5.42 12.48 3.40
CA TRP A 34 -4.45 12.81 2.36
C TRP A 34 -5.01 12.60 0.96
N ILE A 35 -5.62 11.44 0.69
CA ILE A 35 -6.28 11.12 -0.59
C ILE A 35 -7.45 12.08 -0.85
N THR A 36 -8.27 12.37 0.16
CA THR A 36 -9.47 13.24 0.00
C THR A 36 -9.11 14.72 -0.16
N SER A 37 -7.97 15.16 0.38
CA SER A 37 -7.53 16.56 0.35
C SER A 37 -7.01 17.04 -1.01
N GLY A 38 -6.76 16.13 -1.95
CA GLY A 38 -6.18 16.45 -3.25
C GLY A 38 -6.56 15.44 -4.33
N ASP A 39 -6.09 15.68 -5.54
CA ASP A 39 -6.38 14.82 -6.69
C ASP A 39 -5.34 13.70 -6.80
N ARG A 40 -5.36 12.78 -5.83
CA ARG A 40 -4.39 11.69 -5.73
C ARG A 40 -4.86 10.49 -6.58
N HIS A 41 -3.95 9.98 -7.39
CA HIS A 41 -4.20 8.90 -8.33
C HIS A 41 -3.14 7.81 -8.18
N TYR A 42 -3.49 6.61 -8.61
CA TYR A 42 -2.51 5.54 -8.84
C TYR A 42 -1.55 5.91 -9.98
N ARG A 43 -0.47 5.15 -10.12
CA ARG A 43 0.52 5.36 -11.19
C ARG A 43 -0.07 5.23 -12.60
N ASP A 44 -1.11 4.42 -12.76
CA ASP A 44 -1.87 4.29 -14.01
C ASP A 44 -2.86 5.44 -14.29
N GLY A 45 -2.94 6.42 -13.38
CA GLY A 45 -3.84 7.56 -13.47
C GLY A 45 -5.28 7.28 -13.02
N SER A 46 -5.59 6.08 -12.56
CA SER A 46 -6.91 5.77 -12.00
C SER A 46 -7.08 6.35 -10.59
N SER A 47 -8.32 6.69 -10.23
CA SER A 47 -8.63 7.26 -8.92
C SER A 47 -8.50 6.21 -7.81
N ILE A 48 -8.06 6.66 -6.64
CA ILE A 48 -7.93 5.81 -5.45
C ILE A 48 -9.31 5.67 -4.80
N ALA A 49 -9.73 4.43 -4.55
CA ALA A 49 -11.00 4.16 -3.88
C ALA A 49 -10.94 4.58 -2.41
N THR A 50 -11.93 5.35 -1.96
CA THR A 50 -12.08 5.80 -0.57
C THR A 50 -13.48 5.46 -0.04
N PRO A 51 -13.65 5.26 1.28
CA PRO A 51 -12.58 5.20 2.28
C PRO A 51 -11.75 3.92 2.14
N VAL A 52 -10.44 4.05 2.36
CA VAL A 52 -9.54 2.91 2.49
C VAL A 52 -9.77 2.27 3.86
N GLU A 53 -10.25 1.03 3.86
CA GLU A 53 -10.51 0.26 5.09
C GLU A 53 -9.25 -0.44 5.57
N GLU A 54 -8.46 -1.01 4.65
CA GLU A 54 -7.22 -1.71 4.95
C GLU A 54 -6.16 -1.42 3.87
N ALA A 55 -4.91 -1.34 4.30
CA ALA A 55 -3.78 -1.12 3.41
C ALA A 55 -2.48 -1.66 4.01
N LEU A 56 -1.53 -1.98 3.13
CA LEU A 56 -0.18 -2.36 3.47
C LEU A 56 0.77 -1.22 3.11
N ILE A 57 1.73 -0.93 3.98
CA ILE A 57 2.78 0.06 3.77
C ILE A 57 4.15 -0.64 3.72
N THR A 58 5.05 -0.17 2.87
CA THR A 58 6.45 -0.61 2.87
C THR A 58 7.17 -0.17 4.14
N ALA A 59 8.19 -0.91 4.55
CA ALA A 59 8.98 -0.59 5.74
C ALA A 59 9.62 0.81 5.71
N ASP A 60 9.92 1.33 4.51
CA ASP A 60 10.45 2.68 4.32
C ASP A 60 9.37 3.78 4.30
N GLY A 61 8.09 3.42 4.38
CA GLY A 61 6.96 4.35 4.44
C GLY A 61 6.68 5.10 3.13
N SER A 62 7.36 4.72 2.04
CA SER A 62 7.28 5.42 0.75
C SER A 62 6.13 4.94 -0.14
N ARG A 63 5.57 3.76 0.13
CA ARG A 63 4.56 3.13 -0.75
C ARG A 63 3.48 2.46 0.04
N CYS A 64 2.27 2.53 -0.51
CA CYS A 64 1.08 1.91 0.05
C CYS A 64 0.35 1.06 -1.00
N TYR A 65 -0.10 -0.13 -0.60
CA TYR A 65 -0.90 -1.06 -1.38
C TYR A 65 -2.23 -1.27 -0.68
N LEU A 66 -3.35 -1.05 -1.39
CA LEU A 66 -4.66 -1.26 -0.79
C LEU A 66 -4.96 -2.74 -0.60
N VAL A 67 -5.75 -3.04 0.44
CA VAL A 67 -6.36 -4.34 0.64
C VAL A 67 -7.85 -4.20 0.34
N LEU A 68 -8.33 -4.90 -0.68
CA LEU A 68 -9.72 -4.87 -1.11
C LEU A 68 -10.34 -6.25 -0.86
N ASP A 69 -11.45 -6.30 -0.13
CA ASP A 69 -12.11 -7.55 0.28
C ASP A 69 -11.14 -8.55 0.95
N GLY A 70 -10.21 -8.03 1.78
CA GLY A 70 -9.18 -8.83 2.45
C GLY A 70 -8.03 -9.31 1.54
N ILE A 71 -7.99 -8.87 0.28
CA ILE A 71 -6.96 -9.25 -0.69
C ILE A 71 -6.03 -8.07 -0.97
N PRO A 72 -4.73 -8.16 -0.63
CA PRO A 72 -3.75 -7.14 -0.99
C PRO A 72 -3.58 -7.00 -2.50
N VAL A 73 -3.79 -5.79 -3.02
CA VAL A 73 -3.55 -5.47 -4.43
C VAL A 73 -2.07 -5.16 -4.63
N MET A 74 -1.27 -6.22 -4.81
CA MET A 74 0.18 -6.13 -5.05
C MET A 74 0.52 -5.89 -6.53
N LEU A 75 -0.08 -4.87 -7.13
CA LEU A 75 0.20 -4.46 -8.52
C LEU A 75 1.05 -3.20 -8.52
N ILE A 76 2.13 -3.20 -9.30
CA ILE A 76 3.06 -2.06 -9.42
C ILE A 76 2.33 -0.80 -9.91
N ASP A 77 1.31 -0.96 -10.76
CA ASP A 77 0.52 0.15 -11.29
C ASP A 77 -0.53 0.69 -10.30
N LYS A 78 -0.91 -0.12 -9.30
CA LYS A 78 -1.88 0.24 -8.24
C LYS A 78 -1.23 0.60 -6.91
N VAL A 79 0.07 0.89 -6.92
CA VAL A 79 0.75 1.42 -5.73
C VAL A 79 0.44 2.90 -5.58
N ILE A 80 0.29 3.33 -4.33
CA ILE A 80 0.18 4.73 -3.95
C ILE A 80 1.57 5.16 -3.47
N ASP A 81 2.22 6.05 -4.20
CA ASP A 81 3.47 6.66 -3.77
C ASP A 81 3.18 7.71 -2.70
N LEU A 82 3.74 7.50 -1.52
CA LEU A 82 3.58 8.36 -0.35
C LEU A 82 4.71 9.39 -0.32
N GLU A 83 4.33 10.67 -0.29
CA GLU A 83 5.28 11.79 -0.20
C GLU A 83 5.67 12.05 1.26
N GLU A 84 6.88 12.58 1.48
CA GLU A 84 7.36 12.91 2.81
C GLU A 84 6.38 13.84 3.55
N GLY A 85 6.00 13.48 4.78
CA GLY A 85 5.06 14.26 5.60
C GLY A 85 3.57 13.95 5.42
N TRP A 86 3.18 12.95 4.61
CA TRP A 86 1.77 12.56 4.44
C TRP A 86 1.06 12.20 5.76
N GLN A 87 1.80 11.72 6.77
CA GLN A 87 1.29 11.36 8.10
C GLN A 87 0.97 12.57 9.00
N SER A 88 1.43 13.77 8.65
CA SER A 88 1.29 14.98 9.47
C SER A 88 0.11 15.88 9.06
N LEU A 89 -0.73 15.42 8.12
CA LEU A 89 -1.97 16.08 7.68
C LEU A 89 -3.19 15.64 8.53
#